data_AF-A0A182GJ44-F1
#
_entry.id   AF-A0A182GJ44-F1
#
_cell.length_a   1.000
_cell.length_b   1.000
_cell.length_c   1.000
_cell.angle_alpha   90.00
_cell.angle_beta   90.00
_cell.angle_gamma   90.00
#
_symmetry.space_group_name_H-M   'P 1'
#
loop_
_entity.id
_entity.type
_entity.pdbx_description
1 polymer ?
#
loop_
_entity_poly.entity_id
_entity_poly.type
_entity_poly.pdbx_seq_one_letter_code
_entity_poly.pdbx_strand_id
1 'polypeptide(L)'
;MKYLTKDSFDNFYISRDFIAIDEHRRTLNRDTILPLTRKERNRYIHLTSMTLIRKEKLRIARSAVFLFVSSIHILGLMAADYCLYWLLAMIRHVLLRQSDIERPPMVTLEVSGSGIVADMYRGIVGAFEPMVKHVDILDPAQCAPDPKIPDFIRYLQICLLLLFCWICIVLEPYGLRVRQLIMRSYYPDRAKERATWLYNDVLLKRESFVKIIRRQLGMNKDGSKPRKWMDILRSKTNRFWICRKILGTSGGGRRCVFCSERLAENEAVSCLRPGCVGVYCYECFVEIQNVCTICSEPIDCDQSDVSIERDSSEEE
;
A
#
# COMPACT_ATOMS: atom_id res chain seq x y z
N MET A 1 -2.65 21.25 19.94
CA MET A 1 -1.30 20.79 19.52
C MET A 1 -0.95 19.47 20.22
N LYS A 2 -1.15 18.29 19.59
CA LYS A 2 -0.83 16.98 20.21
C LYS A 2 0.67 16.79 20.51
N TYR A 3 1.55 17.48 19.77
CA TYR A 3 3.00 17.45 19.96
C TYR A 3 3.46 17.92 21.35
N LEU A 4 2.74 18.88 21.95
CA LEU A 4 3.10 19.51 23.23
C LEU A 4 2.53 18.79 24.45
N THR A 5 1.55 17.90 24.25
CA THR A 5 0.80 17.27 25.35
C THR A 5 1.00 15.77 25.44
N LYS A 6 1.36 15.10 24.34
CA LYS A 6 1.55 13.64 24.29
C LYS A 6 2.97 13.29 23.84
N ASP A 7 3.74 12.67 24.73
CA ASP A 7 5.12 12.27 24.43
C ASP A 7 5.20 11.08 23.46
N SER A 8 4.19 10.22 23.45
CA SER A 8 4.10 9.07 22.54
C SER A 8 3.73 9.43 21.10
N PHE A 9 3.20 10.64 20.88
CA PHE A 9 2.65 11.03 19.59
C PHE A 9 3.75 11.30 18.57
N ASP A 10 3.82 10.50 17.50
CA ASP A 10 4.79 10.65 16.40
C ASP A 10 6.27 10.63 16.89
N ASN A 11 6.52 9.96 18.03
CA ASN A 11 7.82 9.93 18.69
C ASN A 11 8.56 8.61 18.41
N PHE A 12 9.01 8.45 17.17
CA PHE A 12 9.83 7.31 16.75
C PHE A 12 11.10 7.74 16.02
N TYR A 13 11.41 9.03 16.07
CA TYR A 13 12.57 9.61 15.42
C TYR A 13 13.72 9.79 16.42
N ILE A 14 14.90 9.32 16.05
CA ILE A 14 16.13 9.44 16.82
C ILE A 14 16.72 10.84 16.58
N SER A 15 16.54 11.71 17.56
CA SER A 15 17.05 13.08 17.59
C SER A 15 18.51 13.16 18.06
N ARG A 16 19.13 14.34 17.91
CA ARG A 16 20.47 14.55 18.48
C ARG A 16 20.44 14.52 20.00
N ASP A 17 19.32 14.91 20.62
CA ASP A 17 19.16 14.85 22.08
C ASP A 17 19.15 13.40 22.57
N PHE A 18 18.50 12.49 21.82
CA PHE A 18 18.55 11.05 22.10
C PHE A 18 19.98 10.51 22.03
N ILE A 19 20.75 10.92 21.02
CA ILE A 19 22.16 10.50 20.86
C ILE A 19 23.02 11.03 22.00
N ALA A 20 22.80 12.27 22.43
CA ALA A 20 23.51 12.86 23.56
C ALA A 20 23.22 12.12 24.89
N ILE A 21 21.98 11.66 25.09
CA ILE A 21 21.62 10.83 26.26
C ILE A 21 22.36 9.48 26.23
N ASP A 22 22.43 8.83 25.06
CA ASP A 22 23.15 7.56 24.87
C ASP A 22 24.66 7.73 25.12
N GLU A 23 25.25 8.79 24.58
CA GLU A 23 26.66 9.12 24.76
C GLU A 23 27.00 9.41 26.23
N HIS A 24 26.15 10.19 26.92
CA HIS A 24 26.32 10.45 28.35
C HIS A 24 26.24 9.15 29.18
N ARG A 25 25.28 8.26 28.89
CA ARG A 25 25.21 6.95 29.56
C ARG A 25 26.42 6.07 29.27
N ARG A 26 26.96 6.14 28.05
CA ARG A 26 28.20 5.45 27.69
C ARG A 26 29.38 5.92 28.56
N THR A 27 29.51 7.23 28.80
CA THR A 27 30.57 7.75 29.69
C THR A 27 30.42 7.26 31.13
N LEU A 28 29.18 6.96 31.56
CA LEU A 28 28.87 6.44 32.88
C LEU A 28 28.93 4.90 32.96
N ASN A 29 29.42 4.21 31.93
CA ASN A 29 29.43 2.73 31.83
C ASN A 29 28.07 2.09 32.10
N ARG A 30 26.98 2.74 31.67
CA ARG A 30 25.62 2.20 31.73
C ARG A 30 25.21 1.59 30.39
N ASP A 31 24.18 0.77 30.41
CA ASP A 31 23.62 0.17 29.19
C ASP A 31 23.21 1.23 28.16
N THR A 32 23.70 1.05 26.94
CA THR A 32 23.45 1.90 25.78
C THR A 32 22.45 1.26 24.82
N ILE A 33 21.66 2.08 24.13
CA ILE A 33 20.69 1.61 23.14
C ILE A 33 21.37 1.46 21.76
N LEU A 34 22.31 2.33 21.42
CA LEU A 34 22.98 2.27 20.12
C LEU A 34 24.16 1.26 20.16
N PRO A 35 24.33 0.39 19.14
CA PRO A 35 23.64 0.34 17.85
C PRO A 35 22.24 -0.30 17.89
N LEU A 36 21.33 0.20 17.05
CA LEU A 36 19.99 -0.37 16.89
C LEU A 36 20.03 -1.76 16.26
N THR A 37 19.24 -2.68 16.81
CA THR A 37 19.07 -4.01 16.21
C THR A 37 18.33 -3.92 14.87
N ARG A 38 18.44 -4.95 14.03
CA ARG A 38 17.76 -5.00 12.73
C ARG A 38 16.23 -4.86 12.82
N LYS A 39 15.64 -5.35 13.92
CA LYS A 39 14.19 -5.22 14.20
C LYS A 39 13.83 -3.78 14.56
N GLU A 40 14.64 -3.14 15.39
CA GLU A 40 14.44 -1.76 15.84
C GLU A 40 14.63 -0.75 14.71
N ARG A 41 15.54 -1.00 13.76
CA ARG A 41 15.74 -0.14 12.58
C ARG A 41 14.49 -0.02 11.70
N ASN A 42 13.56 -0.98 11.79
CA ASN A 42 12.27 -0.92 11.11
C ASN A 42 11.18 -0.18 11.92
N ARG A 43 11.48 0.26 13.14
CA ARG A 43 10.55 0.95 14.05
C ARG A 43 11.02 2.37 14.37
N TYR A 44 12.33 2.55 14.56
CA TYR A 44 12.95 3.83 14.88
C TYR A 44 13.89 4.25 13.76
N ILE A 45 13.90 5.54 13.45
CA ILE A 45 14.69 6.10 12.34
C ILE A 45 15.38 7.39 12.76
N HIS A 46 16.53 7.69 12.18
CA HIS A 46 17.13 9.02 12.34
C HIS A 46 16.30 10.07 11.62
N LEU A 47 16.14 11.26 12.21
CA LEU A 47 15.40 12.36 11.55
C LEU A 47 15.99 12.71 10.18
N THR A 48 17.30 12.55 10.02
CA THR A 48 18.06 12.94 8.81
C THR A 48 18.21 11.84 7.77
N SER A 49 17.85 10.59 8.07
CA SER A 49 18.06 9.50 7.11
C SER A 49 16.96 9.48 6.04
N MET A 50 17.32 9.32 4.77
CA MET A 50 16.36 9.30 3.65
C MET A 50 15.57 7.98 3.51
N THR A 51 15.86 6.98 4.34
CA THR A 51 15.17 5.68 4.29
C THR A 51 13.74 5.81 4.80
N LEU A 52 12.81 5.02 4.26
CA LEU A 52 11.41 5.01 4.71
C LEU A 52 11.13 3.83 5.64
N ILE A 53 10.46 4.10 6.76
CA ILE A 53 10.02 3.08 7.73
C ILE A 53 8.80 2.31 7.20
N ARG A 54 8.58 1.08 7.65
CA ARG A 54 7.35 0.30 7.36
C ARG A 54 6.05 1.09 7.62
N LYS A 55 5.98 1.84 8.73
CA LYS A 55 4.81 2.66 9.07
C LYS A 55 4.58 3.77 8.03
N GLU A 56 5.64 4.46 7.61
CA GLU A 56 5.57 5.48 6.56
C GLU A 56 5.18 4.85 5.22
N LYS A 57 5.78 3.72 4.86
CA LYS A 57 5.44 2.97 3.63
C LYS A 57 3.98 2.52 3.61
N LEU A 58 3.44 2.05 4.73
CA LEU A 58 2.04 1.62 4.81
C LEU A 58 1.09 2.82 4.65
N ARG A 59 1.43 3.97 5.23
CA ARG A 59 0.68 5.22 5.04
C ARG A 59 0.68 5.65 3.57
N ILE A 60 1.85 5.70 2.95
CA ILE A 60 2.01 6.01 1.52
C ILE A 60 1.25 5.01 0.67
N ALA A 61 1.34 3.71 0.97
CA ALA A 61 0.63 2.67 0.23
C ALA A 61 -0.89 2.88 0.30
N ARG A 62 -1.43 3.22 1.48
CA ARG A 62 -2.86 3.54 1.63
C ARG A 62 -3.26 4.75 0.77
N SER A 63 -2.51 5.84 0.86
CA SER A 63 -2.76 7.04 0.05
C SER A 63 -2.61 6.77 -1.46
N ALA A 64 -1.60 5.99 -1.85
CA ALA A 64 -1.33 5.62 -3.22
C ALA A 64 -2.41 4.72 -3.81
N VAL A 65 -2.96 3.76 -3.06
CA VAL A 65 -4.09 2.93 -3.51
C VAL A 65 -5.31 3.80 -3.77
N PHE A 66 -5.61 4.75 -2.89
CA PHE A 66 -6.73 5.69 -3.08
C PHE A 66 -6.54 6.55 -4.33
N LEU A 67 -5.35 7.13 -4.52
CA LEU A 67 -5.06 7.93 -5.70
C LEU A 67 -5.03 7.09 -6.97
N PHE A 68 -4.57 5.84 -6.91
CA PHE A 68 -4.57 4.91 -8.04
C PHE A 68 -5.98 4.58 -8.53
N VAL A 69 -6.91 4.26 -7.62
CA VAL A 69 -8.32 4.05 -7.97
C VAL A 69 -8.92 5.31 -8.58
N SER A 70 -8.64 6.47 -7.98
CA SER A 70 -9.09 7.76 -8.51
C SER A 70 -8.50 8.07 -9.90
N SER A 71 -7.23 7.71 -10.12
CA SER A 71 -6.53 7.85 -11.40
C SER A 71 -7.20 7.00 -12.48
N ILE A 72 -7.50 5.73 -12.18
CA ILE A 72 -8.21 4.83 -13.11
C ILE A 72 -9.58 5.41 -13.46
N HIS A 73 -10.31 5.92 -12.47
CA HIS A 73 -11.62 6.51 -12.71
C HIS A 73 -11.54 7.72 -13.65
N ILE A 74 -10.62 8.66 -13.39
CA ILE A 74 -10.42 9.86 -14.22
C ILE A 74 -9.98 9.47 -15.64
N LEU A 75 -9.01 8.55 -15.76
CA LEU A 75 -8.55 8.05 -17.07
C LEU A 75 -9.67 7.33 -17.82
N GLY A 76 -10.50 6.56 -17.12
CA GLY A 76 -11.67 5.88 -17.69
C GLY A 76 -12.70 6.87 -18.24
N LEU A 77 -12.96 7.98 -17.52
CA LEU A 77 -13.83 9.04 -17.99
C LEU A 77 -13.27 9.73 -19.25
N MET A 78 -11.96 10.03 -19.27
CA MET A 78 -11.32 10.60 -20.47
C MET A 78 -11.36 9.63 -21.66
N ALA A 79 -11.15 8.34 -21.43
CA ALA A 79 -11.27 7.33 -22.47
C ALA A 79 -12.70 7.21 -22.99
N ALA A 80 -13.71 7.26 -22.11
CA ALA A 80 -15.12 7.23 -22.50
C ALA A 80 -15.51 8.45 -23.34
N ASP A 81 -15.04 9.65 -22.98
CA ASP A 81 -15.26 10.88 -23.74
C ASP A 81 -14.62 10.81 -25.14
N TYR A 82 -13.38 10.29 -25.21
CA TYR A 82 -12.71 10.04 -26.49
C TYR A 82 -13.45 8.98 -27.35
N CYS A 83 -13.90 7.89 -26.74
CA CYS A 83 -14.70 6.87 -27.43
C CYS A 83 -16.02 7.45 -27.95
N LEU A 84 -16.68 8.33 -27.18
CA LEU A 84 -17.90 9.01 -27.59
C LEU A 84 -17.64 9.91 -28.80
N TYR A 85 -16.58 10.72 -28.76
CA TYR A 85 -16.14 11.53 -29.90
C TYR A 85 -15.92 10.66 -31.16
N TRP A 86 -15.18 9.56 -31.03
CA TRP A 86 -14.87 8.68 -32.15
C TRP A 86 -16.11 7.98 -32.69
N LEU A 87 -17.02 7.55 -31.82
CA LEU A 87 -18.30 6.95 -32.20
C LEU A 87 -19.15 7.94 -33.00
N LEU A 88 -19.30 9.19 -32.51
CA LEU A 88 -20.05 10.24 -33.23
C LEU A 88 -19.40 10.59 -34.57
N ALA A 89 -18.06 10.66 -34.63
CA ALA A 89 -17.33 10.88 -35.87
C ALA A 89 -17.55 9.75 -36.89
N MET A 90 -17.54 8.49 -36.43
CA MET A 90 -17.84 7.33 -37.28
C MET A 90 -19.28 7.34 -37.79
N ILE A 91 -20.26 7.65 -36.92
CA ILE A 91 -21.67 7.77 -37.32
C ILE A 91 -21.82 8.84 -38.40
N ARG A 92 -21.22 10.02 -38.19
CA ARG A 92 -21.21 11.10 -39.18
C ARG A 92 -20.59 10.65 -40.51
N HIS A 93 -19.45 9.98 -40.47
CA HIS A 93 -18.77 9.50 -41.67
C HIS A 93 -19.62 8.50 -42.47
N VAL A 94 -20.28 7.55 -41.78
CA VAL A 94 -21.18 6.59 -42.44
C VAL A 94 -22.40 7.28 -43.04
N LEU A 95 -23.01 8.21 -42.29
CA LEU A 95 -24.22 8.92 -42.73
C LEU A 95 -23.96 9.79 -43.97
N LEU A 96 -22.84 10.52 -43.99
CA LEU A 96 -22.44 11.34 -45.14
C LEU A 96 -22.05 10.49 -46.35
N ARG A 97 -21.39 9.34 -46.15
CA ARG A 97 -21.06 8.42 -47.24
C ARG A 97 -22.29 7.78 -47.85
N GLN A 98 -23.34 7.54 -47.06
CA GLN A 98 -24.59 6.96 -47.55
C GLN A 98 -25.45 7.99 -48.31
N SER A 99 -25.32 9.30 -48.03
CA SER A 99 -25.94 10.35 -48.85
C SER A 99 -25.27 10.55 -50.21
N ASP A 100 -23.95 10.28 -50.33
CA ASP A 100 -23.21 10.40 -51.60
C ASP A 100 -23.45 9.22 -52.56
N ILE A 101 -24.05 8.11 -52.09
CA ILE A 101 -24.49 7.03 -52.98
C ILE A 101 -25.77 7.52 -53.67
N GLU A 102 -25.61 8.04 -54.88
CA GLU A 102 -26.66 8.48 -55.79
C GLU A 102 -27.78 7.43 -55.82
N ARG A 103 -28.91 7.74 -55.15
CA ARG A 103 -30.09 6.87 -55.16
C ARG A 103 -30.51 6.73 -56.63
N PRO A 104 -30.74 5.51 -57.15
CA PRO A 104 -31.14 5.35 -58.54
C PRO A 104 -32.39 6.22 -58.77
N PRO A 105 -32.44 7.03 -59.84
CA PRO A 105 -33.56 7.92 -60.09
C PRO A 105 -34.83 7.07 -60.12
N MET A 106 -35.80 7.46 -59.28
CA MET A 106 -37.10 6.82 -59.21
C MET A 106 -37.75 6.85 -60.60
N VAL A 107 -37.87 5.68 -61.24
CA VAL A 107 -38.50 5.56 -62.55
C VAL A 107 -40.01 5.57 -62.34
N THR A 108 -40.64 6.73 -62.52
CA THR A 108 -42.10 6.84 -62.56
C THR A 108 -42.59 6.34 -63.92
N LEU A 109 -43.26 5.19 -63.93
CA LEU A 109 -43.75 4.57 -65.15
C LEU A 109 -45.16 5.08 -65.47
N GLU A 110 -45.30 5.94 -66.47
CA GLU A 110 -46.61 6.50 -66.87
C GLU A 110 -47.25 5.67 -68.00
N VAL A 111 -48.45 5.12 -67.74
CA VAL A 111 -49.18 4.30 -68.72
C VAL A 111 -50.10 5.17 -69.57
N SER A 112 -49.72 5.40 -70.84
CA SER A 112 -50.51 6.17 -71.81
C SER A 112 -51.44 5.26 -72.62
N GLY A 113 -52.74 5.58 -72.66
CA GLY A 113 -53.79 4.84 -73.38
C GLY A 113 -55.14 4.88 -72.66
N SER A 114 -56.25 4.94 -73.40
CA SER A 114 -57.61 4.91 -72.86
C SER A 114 -58.28 3.56 -73.14
N GLY A 115 -58.67 2.83 -72.10
CA GLY A 115 -59.37 1.55 -72.20
C GLY A 115 -59.14 0.64 -70.99
N ILE A 116 -59.92 -0.44 -70.89
CA ILE A 116 -59.94 -1.38 -69.75
C ILE A 116 -58.54 -1.98 -69.47
N VAL A 117 -57.77 -2.26 -70.53
CA VAL A 117 -56.40 -2.78 -70.41
C VAL A 117 -55.47 -1.74 -69.77
N ALA A 118 -55.58 -0.47 -70.16
CA ALA A 118 -54.77 0.60 -69.60
C ALA A 118 -55.08 0.81 -68.10
N ASP A 119 -56.34 0.67 -67.69
CA ASP A 119 -56.73 0.78 -66.28
C ASP A 119 -56.22 -0.39 -65.42
N MET A 120 -56.17 -1.61 -65.98
CA MET A 120 -55.55 -2.76 -65.31
C MET A 120 -54.04 -2.53 -65.10
N TYR A 121 -53.33 -2.02 -66.12
CA TYR A 121 -51.91 -1.70 -66.00
C TYR A 121 -51.66 -0.55 -65.01
N ARG A 122 -52.51 0.48 -64.97
CA ARG A 122 -52.44 1.54 -63.94
C ARG A 122 -52.60 0.99 -62.52
N GLY A 123 -53.51 0.03 -62.33
CA GLY A 123 -53.69 -0.64 -61.04
C GLY A 123 -52.45 -1.41 -60.60
N ILE A 124 -51.80 -2.13 -61.52
CA ILE A 124 -50.55 -2.87 -61.24
C ILE A 124 -49.41 -1.88 -60.95
N VAL A 125 -49.20 -0.89 -61.82
CA VAL A 125 -48.12 0.11 -61.65
C VAL A 125 -48.30 0.91 -60.35
N GLY A 126 -49.53 1.29 -60.00
CA GLY A 126 -49.83 1.97 -58.74
C GLY A 126 -49.61 1.10 -57.50
N ALA A 127 -49.78 -0.23 -57.60
CA ALA A 127 -49.47 -1.16 -56.50
C ALA A 127 -47.97 -1.38 -56.30
N PHE A 128 -47.16 -1.21 -57.37
CA PHE A 128 -45.70 -1.28 -57.32
C PHE A 128 -45.03 0.09 -57.19
N GLU A 129 -45.79 1.19 -57.12
CA GLU A 129 -45.22 2.51 -56.82
C GLU A 129 -44.67 2.47 -55.39
N PRO A 130 -43.35 2.59 -55.21
CA PRO A 130 -42.74 2.42 -53.90
C PRO A 130 -43.31 3.48 -52.94
N MET A 131 -43.84 3.05 -51.78
CA MET A 131 -44.30 3.93 -50.68
C MET A 131 -43.13 4.65 -49.97
N VAL A 132 -42.17 5.18 -50.72
CA VAL A 132 -40.91 5.75 -50.21
C VAL A 132 -40.92 7.29 -50.25
N LYS A 133 -42.04 7.92 -50.64
CA LYS A 133 -42.20 9.40 -50.68
C LYS A 133 -41.87 10.12 -49.35
N HIS A 134 -41.84 9.41 -48.22
CA HIS A 134 -41.53 9.98 -46.90
C HIS A 134 -40.06 9.82 -46.47
N VAL A 135 -39.23 9.07 -47.23
CA VAL A 135 -37.80 8.87 -46.94
C VAL A 135 -36.91 9.87 -47.71
N ASP A 136 -37.50 10.64 -48.62
CA ASP A 136 -36.80 11.66 -49.42
C ASP A 136 -36.76 13.04 -48.74
N ILE A 137 -37.44 13.23 -47.60
CA ILE A 137 -37.55 14.54 -46.91
C ILE A 137 -36.53 14.70 -45.77
N LEU A 138 -35.94 13.61 -45.26
CA LEU A 138 -34.84 13.71 -44.31
C LEU A 138 -33.51 13.69 -45.07
N ASP A 139 -33.00 14.88 -45.38
CA ASP A 139 -31.60 15.05 -45.77
C ASP A 139 -30.71 14.49 -44.66
N PRO A 140 -29.95 13.41 -44.89
CA PRO A 140 -29.07 12.80 -43.88
C PRO A 140 -28.05 13.81 -43.32
N ALA A 141 -27.69 14.84 -44.10
CA ALA A 141 -26.81 15.92 -43.69
C ALA A 141 -27.38 16.81 -42.56
N GLN A 142 -28.70 16.98 -42.48
CA GLN A 142 -29.35 17.81 -41.45
C GLN A 142 -29.45 17.08 -40.10
N CYS A 143 -29.46 15.75 -40.09
CA CYS A 143 -29.50 14.93 -38.87
C CYS A 143 -28.11 14.41 -38.45
N ALA A 144 -27.04 14.79 -39.14
CA ALA A 144 -25.69 14.33 -38.83
C ALA A 144 -25.22 14.91 -37.49
N PRO A 145 -24.82 14.07 -36.51
CA PRO A 145 -24.25 14.58 -35.27
C PRO A 145 -22.98 15.38 -35.57
N ASP A 146 -22.77 16.46 -34.82
CA ASP A 146 -21.55 17.26 -34.89
C ASP A 146 -20.59 16.84 -33.76
N PRO A 147 -19.56 16.02 -34.06
CA PRO A 147 -18.63 15.55 -33.04
C PRO A 147 -17.72 16.69 -32.60
N LYS A 148 -17.95 17.20 -31.38
CA LYS A 148 -17.04 18.18 -30.77
C LYS A 148 -15.73 17.49 -30.38
N ILE A 149 -14.62 18.04 -30.88
CA ILE A 149 -13.28 17.53 -30.59
C ILE A 149 -12.98 17.70 -29.10
N PRO A 150 -12.49 16.67 -28.41
CA PRO A 150 -12.10 16.79 -27.00
C PRO A 150 -10.95 17.79 -26.83
N ASP A 151 -11.05 18.65 -25.81
CA ASP A 151 -10.05 19.67 -25.52
C ASP A 151 -8.75 19.05 -24.97
N PHE A 152 -7.78 18.79 -25.85
CA PHE A 152 -6.48 18.21 -25.48
C PHE A 152 -5.72 19.03 -24.41
N ILE A 153 -5.91 20.35 -24.38
CA ILE A 153 -5.32 21.21 -23.35
C ILE A 153 -5.90 20.90 -21.96
N ARG A 154 -7.20 20.65 -21.87
CA ARG A 154 -7.85 20.26 -20.60
C ARG A 154 -7.37 18.89 -20.15
N TYR A 155 -7.22 17.94 -21.08
CA TYR A 155 -6.68 16.62 -20.77
C TYR A 155 -5.23 16.72 -20.26
N LEU A 156 -4.40 17.55 -20.88
CA LEU A 156 -3.04 17.82 -20.40
C LEU A 156 -3.05 18.42 -18.99
N GLN A 157 -3.93 19.40 -18.70
CA GLN A 157 -4.08 19.97 -17.36
C GLN A 157 -4.47 18.90 -16.32
N ILE A 158 -5.42 18.02 -16.64
CA ILE A 158 -5.85 16.92 -15.76
C ILE A 158 -4.68 15.96 -15.49
N CYS A 159 -3.95 15.56 -16.53
CA CYS A 159 -2.79 14.69 -16.39
C CYS A 159 -1.67 15.32 -15.55
N LEU A 160 -1.40 16.62 -15.74
CA LEU A 160 -0.41 17.36 -14.93
C LEU A 160 -0.84 17.45 -13.46
N LEU A 161 -2.12 17.72 -13.19
CA LEU A 161 -2.65 17.75 -11.83
C LEU A 161 -2.55 16.37 -11.17
N LEU A 162 -2.84 15.31 -11.91
CA LEU A 162 -2.72 13.93 -11.43
C LEU A 162 -1.28 13.58 -11.08
N LEU A 163 -0.33 13.93 -11.96
CA LEU A 163 1.10 13.77 -11.73
C LEU A 163 1.55 14.52 -10.48
N PHE A 164 1.09 15.76 -10.30
CA PHE A 164 1.38 16.56 -9.12
C PHE A 164 0.87 15.89 -7.83
N CYS A 165 -0.35 15.34 -7.85
CA CYS A 165 -0.88 14.57 -6.71
C CYS A 165 0.00 13.35 -6.37
N TRP A 166 0.50 12.64 -7.39
CA TRP A 166 1.43 11.52 -7.18
C TRP A 166 2.75 11.96 -6.54
N ILE A 167 3.30 13.10 -6.98
CA ILE A 167 4.50 13.70 -6.37
C ILE A 167 4.23 14.09 -4.91
N CYS A 168 3.07 14.66 -4.61
CA CYS A 168 2.68 15.04 -3.24
C CYS A 168 2.65 13.84 -2.29
N ILE A 169 2.18 12.67 -2.74
CA ILE A 169 2.20 11.44 -1.92
C ILE A 169 3.63 11.04 -1.55
N VAL A 170 4.58 11.17 -2.47
CA VAL A 170 6.00 10.87 -2.19
C VAL A 170 6.60 11.90 -1.22
N LEU A 171 6.18 13.16 -1.31
CA LEU A 171 6.65 14.25 -0.46
C LEU A 171 6.01 14.26 0.94
N GLU A 172 4.82 13.70 1.12
CA GLU A 172 4.08 13.62 2.39
C GLU A 172 4.95 13.18 3.60
N PRO A 173 5.67 12.04 3.58
CA PRO A 173 6.53 11.63 4.70
C PRO A 173 7.65 12.63 5.01
N TYR A 174 8.20 13.29 3.99
CA TYR A 174 9.26 14.28 4.17
C TYR A 174 8.70 15.57 4.81
N GLY A 175 7.49 15.99 4.41
CA GLY A 175 6.81 17.12 5.03
C GLY A 175 6.56 16.91 6.53
N LEU A 176 6.20 15.69 6.93
CA LEU A 176 6.01 15.34 8.34
C LEU A 176 7.32 15.36 9.15
N ARG A 177 8.44 14.96 8.53
CA ARG A 177 9.77 15.06 9.14
C ARG A 177 10.24 16.51 9.29
N VAL A 178 9.98 17.34 8.28
CA VAL A 178 10.26 18.78 8.36
C VAL A 178 9.44 19.42 9.47
N ARG A 179 8.15 19.07 9.60
CA ARG A 179 7.31 19.52 10.73
C ARG A 179 7.94 19.15 12.08
N GLN A 180 8.47 17.94 12.22
CA GLN A 180 9.16 17.51 13.44
C GLN A 180 10.42 18.34 13.72
N LEU A 181 11.18 18.66 12.67
CA LEU A 181 12.38 19.51 12.77
C LEU A 181 12.02 20.94 13.22
N ILE A 182 10.97 21.51 12.62
CA ILE A 182 10.44 22.83 12.98
C ILE A 182 9.99 22.82 14.45
N MET A 183 9.16 21.85 14.85
CA MET A 183 8.66 21.77 16.23
C MET A 183 9.79 21.62 17.26
N ARG A 184 10.85 20.89 16.93
CA ARG A 184 12.05 20.80 17.76
C ARG A 184 12.80 22.13 17.87
N SER A 185 12.84 22.92 16.80
CA SER A 185 13.49 24.24 16.81
C SER A 185 12.71 25.26 17.64
N TYR A 186 11.37 25.22 17.61
CA TYR A 186 10.53 26.16 18.36
C TYR A 186 10.36 25.77 19.83
N TYR A 187 10.32 24.46 20.14
CA TYR A 187 10.11 23.95 21.51
C TYR A 187 11.23 22.97 21.91
N PRO A 188 12.45 23.47 22.18
CA PRO A 188 13.61 22.63 22.47
C PRO A 188 13.45 21.85 23.79
N ASP A 189 12.86 22.45 24.82
CA ASP A 189 12.69 21.79 26.13
C ASP A 189 11.74 20.60 26.04
N ARG A 190 10.60 20.78 25.34
CA ARG A 190 9.68 19.68 25.02
C ARG A 190 10.32 18.60 24.17
N ALA A 191 11.20 18.97 23.25
CA ALA A 191 11.91 17.99 22.43
C ALA A 191 12.87 17.11 23.26
N LYS A 192 13.52 17.69 24.30
CA LYS A 192 14.36 16.93 25.23
C LYS A 192 13.55 15.97 26.10
N GLU A 193 12.43 16.42 26.66
CA GLU A 193 11.51 15.55 27.43
C GLU A 193 11.02 14.36 26.60
N ARG A 194 10.67 14.61 25.33
CA ARG A 194 10.25 13.55 24.42
C ARG A 194 11.38 12.60 24.03
N ALA A 195 12.61 13.11 23.94
CA ALA A 195 13.79 12.28 23.69
C ALA A 195 14.11 11.38 24.90
N THR A 196 14.01 11.89 26.13
CA THR A 196 14.21 11.09 27.36
C THR A 196 13.11 10.05 27.52
N TRP A 197 11.85 10.42 27.25
CA TRP A 197 10.73 9.48 27.24
C TRP A 197 10.96 8.35 26.23
N LEU A 198 11.33 8.69 24.99
CA LEU A 198 11.59 7.70 23.94
C LEU A 198 12.75 6.77 24.33
N TYR A 199 13.81 7.31 24.91
CA TYR A 199 14.95 6.52 25.38
C TYR A 199 14.54 5.50 26.44
N ASN A 200 13.79 5.94 27.45
CA ASN A 200 13.30 5.05 28.51
C ASN A 200 12.30 4.01 27.98
N ASP A 201 11.38 4.40 27.09
CA ASP A 201 10.43 3.49 26.45
C ASP A 201 11.13 2.39 25.64
N VAL A 202 12.21 2.73 24.92
CA VAL A 202 13.00 1.74 24.17
C VAL A 202 13.73 0.78 25.11
N LEU A 203 14.31 1.27 26.21
CA LEU A 203 14.95 0.40 27.21
C LEU A 203 13.96 -0.58 27.85
N LEU A 204 12.81 -0.08 28.32
CA LEU A 204 11.77 -0.93 28.89
C LEU A 204 11.29 -1.99 27.90
N LYS A 205 11.18 -1.64 26.61
CA LYS A 205 10.84 -2.58 25.54
C LYS A 205 11.90 -3.66 25.32
N ARG A 206 13.19 -3.34 25.44
CA ARG A 206 14.27 -4.34 25.36
C ARG A 206 14.23 -5.31 26.53
N GLU A 207 14.13 -4.79 27.75
CA GLU A 207 14.09 -5.62 28.96
C GLU A 207 12.86 -6.53 28.97
N SER A 208 11.68 -5.97 28.70
CA SER A 208 10.43 -6.74 28.63
C SER A 208 10.47 -7.80 27.52
N PHE A 209 11.05 -7.48 26.35
CA PHE A 209 11.21 -8.44 25.26
C PHE A 209 12.10 -9.62 25.65
N VAL A 210 13.23 -9.35 26.32
CA VAL A 210 14.12 -10.39 26.84
C VAL A 210 13.43 -11.24 27.91
N LYS A 211 12.70 -10.61 28.85
CA LYS A 211 11.91 -11.32 29.88
C LYS A 211 10.85 -12.24 29.25
N ILE A 212 10.10 -11.75 28.27
CA ILE A 212 9.07 -12.53 27.54
C ILE A 212 9.72 -13.73 26.85
N ILE A 213 10.86 -13.54 26.16
CA ILE A 213 11.54 -14.64 25.47
C ILE A 213 12.08 -15.68 26.46
N ARG A 214 12.69 -15.25 27.57
CA ARG A 214 13.16 -16.18 28.61
C ARG A 214 12.01 -17.03 29.15
N ARG A 215 10.83 -16.43 29.42
CA ARG A 215 9.65 -17.18 29.88
C ARG A 215 9.17 -18.20 28.86
N GLN A 216 9.11 -17.81 27.58
CA GLN A 216 8.69 -18.71 26.49
C GLN A 216 9.67 -19.87 26.27
N LEU A 217 10.97 -19.64 26.44
CA LEU A 217 12.00 -20.69 26.29
C LEU A 217 12.14 -21.56 27.54
N GLY A 218 11.93 -21.01 28.74
CA GLY A 218 11.88 -21.74 30.00
C GLY A 218 10.74 -22.78 30.02
N MET A 219 9.55 -22.42 29.52
CA MET A 219 8.41 -23.35 29.39
C MET A 219 8.69 -24.54 28.44
N ASN A 220 9.67 -24.42 27.54
CA ASN A 220 10.05 -25.52 26.64
C ASN A 220 11.07 -26.50 27.26
N LYS A 221 11.57 -26.25 28.48
CA LYS A 221 12.45 -27.20 29.19
C LYS A 221 11.70 -28.45 29.66
N ASP A 222 10.42 -28.33 30.01
CA ASP A 222 9.65 -29.39 30.68
C ASP A 222 9.12 -30.49 29.75
N GLY A 223 9.76 -30.73 28.60
CA GLY A 223 9.47 -31.90 27.74
C GLY A 223 8.08 -31.92 27.07
N SER A 224 7.20 -30.96 27.36
CA SER A 224 5.92 -30.83 26.68
C SER A 224 6.13 -30.17 25.31
N LYS A 225 5.83 -30.92 24.25
CA LYS A 225 5.98 -30.49 22.85
C LYS A 225 5.44 -29.06 22.67
N PRO A 226 6.21 -28.13 22.05
CA PRO A 226 5.77 -26.76 21.91
C PRO A 226 4.57 -26.71 20.96
N ARG A 227 3.37 -26.45 21.50
CA ARG A 227 2.28 -25.91 20.69
C ARG A 227 2.67 -24.46 20.36
N LYS A 228 3.38 -24.30 19.25
CA LYS A 228 3.79 -22.99 18.73
C LYS A 228 2.54 -22.16 18.50
N TRP A 229 2.46 -21.01 19.14
CA TRP A 229 1.57 -19.92 18.74
C TRP A 229 1.73 -19.59 17.24
N MET A 230 2.94 -19.77 16.69
CA MET A 230 3.20 -19.70 15.25
C MET A 230 2.52 -20.81 14.44
N ASP A 231 2.26 -22.00 14.97
CA ASP A 231 1.51 -23.05 14.26
C ASP A 231 0.00 -22.76 14.25
N ILE A 232 -0.52 -22.07 15.28
CA ILE A 232 -1.90 -21.54 15.31
C ILE A 232 -2.07 -20.38 14.32
N LEU A 233 -1.07 -19.49 14.22
CA LEU A 233 -1.06 -18.42 13.23
C LEU A 233 -0.83 -18.97 11.80
N ARG A 234 -0.02 -20.03 11.66
CA ARG A 234 0.23 -20.73 10.40
C ARG A 234 -1.01 -21.48 9.91
N SER A 235 -1.81 -22.08 10.80
CA SER A 235 -3.06 -22.75 10.41
C SER A 235 -4.14 -21.77 9.91
N LYS A 236 -4.23 -20.56 10.50
CA LYS A 236 -5.15 -19.51 10.04
C LYS A 236 -4.71 -18.82 8.73
N THR A 237 -3.41 -18.81 8.42
CA THR A 237 -2.86 -18.09 7.26
C THR A 237 -2.57 -18.98 6.05
N ASN A 238 -2.72 -20.32 6.18
CA ASN A 238 -2.48 -21.30 5.11
C ASN A 238 -3.59 -21.35 4.04
N ARG A 239 -4.59 -20.44 4.10
CA ARG A 239 -5.69 -20.38 3.14
C ARG A 239 -5.38 -19.52 1.90
N PHE A 240 -4.27 -18.79 1.88
CA PHE A 240 -3.87 -17.93 0.76
C PHE A 240 -2.57 -18.40 0.10
N TRP A 241 -2.69 -18.82 -1.16
CA TRP A 241 -1.62 -19.35 -2.01
C TRP A 241 -0.40 -18.41 -2.16
N ILE A 242 -0.63 -17.10 -2.07
CA ILE A 242 0.40 -16.04 -2.20
C ILE A 242 1.44 -16.13 -1.06
N CYS A 243 1.03 -16.54 0.15
CA CYS A 243 1.94 -16.68 1.30
C CYS A 243 2.92 -17.86 1.14
N ARG A 244 2.58 -18.88 0.31
CA ARG A 244 3.44 -20.04 0.07
C ARG A 244 4.66 -19.71 -0.79
N LYS A 245 4.55 -18.69 -1.66
CA LYS A 245 5.67 -18.21 -2.49
C LYS A 245 6.59 -17.23 -1.75
N ILE A 246 6.03 -16.43 -0.83
CA ILE A 246 6.79 -15.43 -0.06
C ILE A 246 7.52 -16.06 1.13
N LEU A 247 6.95 -17.08 1.80
CA LEU A 247 7.56 -17.68 2.99
C LEU A 247 8.63 -18.75 2.70
N GLY A 248 8.85 -19.11 1.44
CA GLY A 248 9.93 -20.01 1.03
C GLY A 248 9.75 -21.46 1.51
N THR A 249 10.24 -22.37 0.68
CA THR A 249 10.33 -23.80 1.00
C THR A 249 11.18 -24.04 2.25
N SER A 250 10.79 -25.06 3.02
CA SER A 250 11.46 -25.56 4.22
C SER A 250 12.83 -26.15 3.87
N GLY A 251 13.83 -25.32 3.61
CA GLY A 251 15.25 -25.73 3.63
C GLY A 251 15.73 -25.86 5.08
N GLY A 252 16.35 -26.99 5.42
CA GLY A 252 16.85 -27.38 6.74
C GLY A 252 18.05 -26.58 7.26
N GLY A 253 17.99 -25.25 7.23
CA GLY A 253 19.01 -24.37 7.79
C GLY A 253 18.85 -24.18 9.31
N ARG A 254 19.98 -24.00 10.00
CA ARG A 254 20.01 -23.59 11.42
C ARG A 254 19.28 -22.25 11.58
N ARG A 255 18.37 -22.17 12.55
CA ARG A 255 17.62 -20.95 12.88
C ARG A 255 17.99 -20.47 14.27
N CYS A 256 18.01 -19.16 14.44
CA CYS A 256 18.30 -18.55 15.74
C CYS A 256 17.16 -18.83 16.70
N VAL A 257 17.46 -19.35 17.90
CA VAL A 257 16.45 -19.61 18.95
C VAL A 257 15.76 -18.32 19.40
N PHE A 258 16.48 -17.19 19.39
CA PHE A 258 16.00 -15.90 19.87
C PHE A 258 15.21 -15.12 18.79
N CYS A 259 15.75 -14.98 17.58
CA CYS A 259 15.10 -14.18 16.52
C CYS A 259 14.35 -15.00 15.46
N SER A 260 14.48 -16.34 15.46
CA SER A 260 13.91 -17.27 14.46
C SER A 260 14.35 -17.01 13.01
N GLU A 261 15.37 -16.17 12.79
CA GLU A 261 15.94 -15.91 11.48
C GLU A 261 16.84 -17.08 11.04
N ARG A 262 16.93 -17.30 9.72
CA ARG A 262 17.83 -18.31 9.15
C ARG A 262 19.26 -17.81 9.28
N LEU A 263 20.14 -18.62 9.87
CA LEU A 263 21.55 -18.30 10.03
C LEU A 263 22.35 -18.91 8.90
N ALA A 264 23.28 -18.12 8.35
CA ALA A 264 24.40 -18.68 7.63
C ALA A 264 25.32 -19.43 8.61
N GLU A 265 25.99 -20.47 8.14
CA GLU A 265 26.88 -21.34 8.93
C GLU A 265 27.95 -20.55 9.71
N ASN A 266 28.39 -19.42 9.15
CA ASN A 266 29.47 -18.56 9.67
C ASN A 266 29.00 -17.50 10.68
N GLU A 267 27.69 -17.29 10.85
CA GLU A 267 27.12 -16.27 11.75
C GLU A 267 26.42 -16.87 12.98
N ALA A 268 26.50 -18.20 13.12
CA ALA A 268 25.83 -18.95 14.16
C ALA A 268 26.73 -19.12 15.40
N VAL A 269 26.28 -18.56 16.53
CA VAL A 269 26.92 -18.75 17.84
C VAL A 269 26.20 -19.87 18.57
N SER A 270 26.88 -20.99 18.80
CA SER A 270 26.40 -22.08 19.64
C SER A 270 26.75 -21.87 21.11
N CYS A 271 25.89 -22.33 22.01
CA CYS A 271 26.18 -22.35 23.44
C CYS A 271 27.40 -23.24 23.75
N LEU A 272 28.30 -22.79 24.63
CA LEU A 272 29.51 -23.54 25.02
C LEU A 272 29.25 -24.73 25.95
N ARG A 273 28.02 -24.87 26.49
CA ARG A 273 27.70 -25.98 27.41
C ARG A 273 27.52 -27.29 26.62
N PRO A 274 28.23 -28.38 26.98
CA PRO A 274 28.06 -29.67 26.32
C PRO A 274 26.60 -30.15 26.48
N GLY A 275 25.97 -30.54 25.37
CA GLY A 275 24.58 -31.00 25.33
C GLY A 275 23.51 -29.92 25.15
N CYS A 276 23.87 -28.62 25.03
CA CYS A 276 22.89 -27.56 24.78
C CYS A 276 22.65 -27.34 23.27
N VAL A 277 21.39 -27.39 22.83
CA VAL A 277 20.98 -27.17 21.42
C VAL A 277 20.81 -25.68 21.07
N GLY A 278 21.28 -24.78 21.93
CA GLY A 278 21.10 -23.33 21.76
C GLY A 278 21.98 -22.76 20.65
N VAL A 279 21.36 -22.37 19.54
CA VAL A 279 22.01 -21.67 18.42
C VAL A 279 21.43 -20.26 18.29
N TYR A 280 22.30 -19.25 18.30
CA TYR A 280 21.93 -17.84 18.28
C TYR A 280 22.62 -17.10 17.11
N CYS A 281 22.06 -15.96 16.73
CA CYS A 281 22.77 -15.00 15.88
C CYS A 281 23.73 -14.20 16.76
N TYR A 282 24.85 -13.72 16.22
CA TYR A 282 25.82 -12.93 17.01
C TYR A 282 25.14 -11.75 17.73
N GLU A 283 24.35 -10.94 17.01
CA GLU A 283 23.62 -9.80 17.59
C GLU A 283 22.69 -10.24 18.74
N CYS A 284 21.97 -11.35 18.53
CA CYS A 284 21.03 -11.92 19.48
C CYS A 284 21.71 -12.46 20.74
N PHE A 285 22.92 -13.02 20.58
CA PHE A 285 23.70 -13.61 21.68
C PHE A 285 24.29 -12.51 22.57
N VAL A 286 24.72 -11.40 21.97
CA VAL A 286 25.15 -10.21 22.71
C VAL A 286 23.98 -9.56 23.45
N GLU A 287 22.80 -9.49 22.83
CA GLU A 287 21.58 -8.91 23.44
C GLU A 287 21.11 -9.68 24.68
N ILE A 288 21.36 -10.99 24.76
CA ILE A 288 21.11 -11.82 25.95
C ILE A 288 22.29 -11.86 26.91
N GLN A 289 23.23 -10.90 26.82
CA GLN A 289 24.43 -10.78 27.67
C GLN A 289 25.33 -12.03 27.63
N ASN A 290 25.39 -12.72 26.49
CA ASN A 290 26.12 -13.99 26.32
C ASN A 290 25.62 -15.14 27.24
N VAL A 291 24.43 -14.97 27.83
CA VAL A 291 23.81 -15.96 28.69
C VAL A 291 22.80 -16.76 27.88
N CYS A 292 23.05 -18.06 27.69
CA CYS A 292 22.15 -18.90 26.93
C CYS A 292 20.80 -19.06 27.66
N THR A 293 19.74 -18.62 27.00
CA THR A 293 18.36 -18.68 27.52
C THR A 293 17.83 -20.11 27.71
N ILE A 294 18.54 -21.13 27.22
CA ILE A 294 18.19 -22.54 27.38
C ILE A 294 18.93 -23.17 28.56
N CYS A 295 20.22 -22.90 28.78
CA CYS A 295 20.97 -23.61 29.83
C CYS A 295 21.06 -22.87 31.16
N SER A 296 20.87 -21.55 31.15
CA SER A 296 20.92 -20.78 32.38
C SER A 296 19.65 -20.99 33.20
N GLU A 297 19.81 -21.12 34.52
CA GLU A 297 18.69 -21.09 35.45
C GLU A 297 18.04 -19.71 35.40
N PRO A 298 16.70 -19.62 35.51
CA PRO A 298 16.06 -18.34 35.71
C PRO A 298 16.58 -17.78 37.04
N ILE A 299 17.33 -16.68 36.99
CA ILE A 299 17.54 -15.84 38.18
C ILE A 299 16.12 -15.45 38.60
N ASP A 300 15.74 -15.81 39.82
CA ASP A 300 14.43 -15.56 40.40
C ASP A 300 13.98 -14.13 40.07
N CYS A 301 13.07 -14.04 39.10
CA CYS A 301 12.33 -12.81 38.89
C CYS A 301 11.25 -12.85 39.95
N ASP A 302 11.41 -12.03 40.99
CA ASP A 302 10.40 -11.81 42.02
C ASP A 302 9.00 -11.82 41.42
N GLN A 303 8.13 -12.64 41.99
CA GLN A 303 6.71 -12.78 41.64
C GLN A 303 5.87 -11.57 42.08
N SER A 304 6.49 -10.40 42.21
CA SER A 304 5.82 -9.14 42.49
C SER A 304 5.94 -8.25 41.25
N ASP A 305 5.10 -8.50 40.25
CA ASP A 305 4.54 -7.44 39.40
C ASP A 305 3.38 -8.04 38.59
N VAL A 306 2.27 -8.07 39.31
CA VAL A 306 0.91 -8.33 38.84
C VAL A 306 0.51 -7.26 37.82
N SER A 307 -0.30 -7.68 36.85
CA SER A 307 -1.05 -6.87 35.87
C SER A 307 -0.26 -6.00 34.88
N ILE A 308 0.17 -6.61 33.76
CA ILE A 308 0.22 -5.86 32.50
C ILE A 308 -1.22 -5.79 31.99
N GLU A 309 -1.88 -4.67 32.27
CA GLU A 309 -3.15 -4.32 31.65
C GLU A 309 -3.00 -4.34 30.12
N ARG A 310 -3.94 -5.03 29.46
CA ARG A 310 -4.21 -4.87 28.04
C ARG A 310 -4.77 -3.46 27.85
N ASP A 311 -3.93 -2.54 27.41
CA ASP A 311 -4.45 -1.30 26.85
C ASP A 311 -5.03 -1.60 25.46
N SER A 312 -6.34 -1.85 25.49
CA SER A 312 -7.23 -1.78 24.34
C SER A 312 -7.38 -0.30 23.99
N SER A 313 -7.03 0.10 22.78
CA SER A 313 -7.52 1.34 22.20
C SER A 313 -7.67 1.13 20.71
N GLU A 314 -8.74 0.43 20.35
CA GLU A 314 -9.57 0.85 19.23
C GLU A 314 -10.37 2.09 19.67
N GLU A 315 -10.70 2.94 18.70
CA GLU A 315 -11.61 4.10 18.73
C GLU A 315 -10.96 5.50 18.65
N GLU A 316 -11.24 6.09 17.47
CA GLU A 316 -11.12 7.48 16.93
C GLU A 316 -9.76 8.09 16.53
#